data_AF-A0A6J8A7M8-F1
#
_entry.id   AF-A0A6J8A7M8-F1
#
_cell.length_a   1.000
_cell.length_b   1.000
_cell.length_c   1.000
_cell.angle_alpha   90.00
_cell.angle_beta   90.00
_cell.angle_gamma   90.00
#
_symmetry.space_group_name_H-M   'P 1'
#
loop_
_entity.id
_entity.type
_entity.pdbx_description
1 polymer ?
#
loop_
_entity_poly.entity_id
_entity_poly.type
_entity_poly.pdbx_seq_one_letter_code
_entity_poly.pdbx_strand_id
1 'polypeptide(L)'
;MTLTCLILFSVFGFKKWPWIFCTLLVLLVLRRWSTGEKIYSIQFTYPLNNLIDVVDEIETTGRTAENLLNNVTKHYVIKKDPSTKFCRSEACDSFDMVFIVKSFVGNFGQRVAIRNTWGSKKNPRVKTLFVLGYLESFQSFVDFEYEQYGDILQLGFKDT
;
A
#
# COMPACT_ATOMS: atom_id res chain seq x y z
N MET A 1 28.61 29.66 4.35
CA MET A 1 29.21 30.56 3.34
C MET A 1 28.23 31.69 3.02
N THR A 2 27.85 32.48 4.03
CA THR A 2 26.62 33.32 4.02
C THR A 2 26.84 34.66 4.70
N LEU A 3 28.02 35.29 4.52
CA LEU A 3 28.27 36.63 5.07
C LEU A 3 28.65 37.69 4.02
N THR A 4 28.84 37.33 2.76
CA THR A 4 29.23 38.30 1.72
C THR A 4 28.05 38.90 0.94
N CYS A 5 26.82 38.39 1.11
CA CYS A 5 25.67 38.86 0.33
C CYS A 5 25.01 40.12 0.91
N LEU A 6 25.20 40.40 2.22
CA LEU A 6 24.54 41.54 2.89
C LEU A 6 25.24 42.89 2.67
N ILE A 7 26.49 42.91 2.20
CA ILE A 7 27.26 44.16 2.02
C ILE A 7 27.02 44.79 0.63
N LEU A 8 26.47 44.05 -0.33
CA LEU A 8 26.14 44.63 -1.65
C LEU A 8 24.77 45.34 -1.70
N PHE A 9 23.93 45.20 -0.66
CA PHE A 9 22.61 45.83 -0.61
C PHE A 9 22.63 47.32 -0.22
N SER A 10 23.70 47.82 0.41
CA SER A 10 23.75 49.19 0.93
C SER A 10 24.42 50.22 0.01
N VAL A 11 24.97 49.83 -1.14
CA VAL A 11 25.75 50.73 -2.02
C VAL A 11 25.04 51.09 -3.34
N PHE A 12 24.07 50.30 -3.80
CA PHE A 12 23.35 50.60 -5.04
C PHE A 12 21.89 50.96 -4.76
N GLY A 13 21.56 52.25 -4.89
CA GLY A 13 20.20 52.78 -4.84
C GLY A 13 19.32 52.24 -5.97
N PHE A 14 18.77 51.05 -5.81
CA PHE A 14 17.83 50.42 -6.75
C PHE A 14 16.41 50.99 -6.58
N LYS A 15 16.22 52.28 -6.88
CA LYS A 15 14.88 52.91 -6.89
C LYS A 15 14.09 52.63 -8.17
N LYS A 16 14.67 51.97 -9.20
CA LYS A 16 14.02 51.83 -10.50
C LYS A 16 13.68 50.41 -10.97
N TRP A 17 14.20 49.35 -10.34
CA TRP A 17 14.12 48.00 -10.95
C TRP A 17 13.45 46.93 -10.05
N PRO A 18 12.32 47.19 -9.37
CA PRO A 18 11.65 46.18 -8.53
C PRO A 18 11.16 44.98 -9.37
N TRP A 19 10.73 45.24 -10.61
CA TRP A 19 10.27 44.21 -11.54
C TRP A 19 11.34 43.18 -11.87
N ILE A 20 12.61 43.57 -11.91
CA ILE A 20 13.72 42.69 -12.27
C ILE A 20 14.08 41.76 -11.11
N PHE A 21 13.91 42.23 -9.88
CA PHE A 21 14.06 41.37 -8.71
C PHE A 21 12.91 40.37 -8.60
N CYS A 22 11.68 40.80 -8.88
CA CYS A 22 10.53 39.90 -8.96
C CYS A 22 10.68 38.86 -10.07
N THR A 23 11.09 39.23 -11.28
CA THR A 23 11.30 38.25 -12.37
C THR A 23 12.42 37.29 -12.04
N LEU A 24 13.53 37.75 -11.45
CA LEU A 24 14.63 36.86 -11.03
C LEU A 24 14.17 35.89 -9.94
N LEU A 25 13.39 36.35 -8.96
CA LEU A 25 12.86 35.51 -7.89
C LEU A 25 11.85 34.48 -8.42
N VAL A 26 10.96 34.89 -9.34
CA VAL A 26 10.04 33.97 -10.03
C VAL A 26 10.82 32.93 -10.85
N LEU A 27 11.86 33.33 -11.59
CA LEU A 27 12.70 32.39 -12.34
C LEU A 27 13.45 31.40 -11.43
N LEU A 28 13.89 31.83 -10.24
CA LEU A 28 14.51 30.94 -9.25
C LEU A 28 13.51 29.94 -8.66
N VAL A 29 12.28 30.38 -8.37
CA VAL A 29 11.20 29.50 -7.90
C VAL A 29 10.81 28.50 -8.99
N LEU A 30 10.65 28.96 -10.24
CA LEU A 30 10.35 28.08 -11.38
C LEU A 30 11.47 27.08 -11.66
N ARG A 31 12.74 27.48 -11.54
CA ARG A 31 13.89 26.57 -11.69
C ARG A 31 13.90 25.49 -10.60
N ARG A 32 13.54 25.85 -9.36
CA ARG A 32 13.47 24.90 -8.24
C ARG A 32 12.24 23.99 -8.34
N TRP A 33 11.15 24.44 -8.94
CA TRP A 33 9.98 23.61 -9.21
C TRP A 33 10.19 22.67 -10.42
N SER A 34 10.98 23.11 -11.41
CA SER A 34 11.32 22.33 -12.62
C SER A 34 12.30 21.19 -12.39
N THR A 35 13.00 21.13 -11.25
CA THR A 35 13.77 19.94 -10.88
C THR A 35 12.80 18.86 -10.42
N GLY A 36 12.19 18.20 -11.41
CA GLY A 36 11.33 17.05 -11.21
C GLY A 36 12.00 16.00 -10.32
N GLU A 37 11.19 15.34 -9.51
CA GLU A 37 11.60 14.19 -8.73
C GLU A 37 12.30 13.18 -9.66
N LYS A 38 13.52 12.78 -9.29
CA LYS A 38 14.19 11.69 -9.98
C LYS A 38 13.36 10.44 -9.75
N ILE A 39 12.61 10.02 -10.76
CA ILE A 39 11.94 8.73 -10.75
C ILE A 39 13.06 7.69 -10.78
N TYR A 40 13.30 7.06 -9.63
CA TYR A 40 14.14 5.88 -9.57
C TYR A 40 13.41 4.78 -10.33
N SER A 41 13.79 4.53 -11.59
CA SER A 41 13.40 3.31 -12.28
C SER A 41 14.17 2.17 -11.62
N ILE A 42 13.60 1.60 -10.55
CA ILE A 42 14.06 0.33 -10.03
C ILE A 42 13.80 -0.66 -11.16
N GLN A 43 14.84 -1.25 -11.74
CA GLN A 43 14.67 -2.38 -12.66
C GLN A 43 14.13 -3.54 -11.83
N PHE A 44 12.81 -3.59 -11.74
CA PHE A 44 12.11 -4.69 -11.11
C PHE A 44 11.98 -5.80 -12.15
N THR A 45 12.77 -6.85 -11.98
CA THR A 45 12.62 -8.10 -12.73
C THR A 45 11.93 -9.10 -11.82
N TYR A 46 10.70 -9.47 -12.17
CA TYR A 46 9.98 -10.49 -11.41
C TYR A 46 10.70 -11.84 -11.55
N PRO A 47 10.94 -12.59 -10.46
CA PRO A 47 11.69 -13.85 -10.52
C PRO A 47 11.04 -14.95 -11.38
N LEU A 48 9.72 -14.85 -11.60
CA LEU A 48 8.93 -15.80 -12.37
C LEU A 48 8.48 -15.16 -13.70
N ASN A 49 9.35 -15.15 -14.68
CA ASN A 49 9.05 -14.60 -16.01
C ASN A 49 8.11 -15.48 -16.85
N ASN A 50 7.87 -16.73 -16.42
CA ASN A 50 7.10 -17.77 -17.09
C ASN A 50 5.95 -18.31 -16.23
N LEU A 51 5.26 -17.43 -15.49
CA LEU A 51 4.19 -17.81 -14.55
C LEU A 51 3.13 -18.75 -15.16
N ILE A 52 2.77 -18.56 -16.44
CA ILE A 52 1.78 -19.41 -17.13
C ILE A 52 2.27 -20.86 -17.19
N ASP A 53 3.51 -21.07 -17.63
CA ASP A 53 4.10 -22.41 -17.77
C ASP A 53 4.20 -23.11 -16.41
N VAL A 54 4.54 -22.36 -15.36
CA VAL A 54 4.63 -22.88 -13.98
C VAL A 54 3.24 -23.27 -13.45
N VAL A 55 2.20 -22.49 -13.74
CA VAL A 55 0.82 -22.82 -13.34
C VAL A 55 0.37 -24.09 -14.05
N ASP A 56 0.62 -24.20 -15.35
CA ASP A 56 0.25 -25.36 -16.17
C ASP A 56 0.98 -26.65 -15.71
N GLU A 57 2.26 -26.53 -15.33
CA GLU A 57 3.04 -27.63 -14.73
C GLU A 57 2.45 -28.10 -13.40
N ILE A 58 2.01 -27.16 -12.54
CA ILE A 58 1.40 -27.49 -11.25
C ILE A 58 0.03 -28.15 -11.46
N GLU A 59 -0.79 -27.66 -12.39
CA GLU A 59 -2.10 -28.24 -12.68
C GLU A 59 -1.99 -29.67 -13.23
N THR A 60 -0.96 -29.93 -14.05
CA THR A 60 -0.76 -31.24 -14.68
C THR A 60 -0.02 -32.24 -13.79
N THR A 61 1.02 -31.81 -13.07
CA THR A 61 1.93 -32.72 -12.34
C THR A 61 1.78 -32.65 -10.81
N GLY A 62 1.12 -31.60 -10.30
CA GLY A 62 1.03 -31.30 -8.87
C GLY A 62 2.34 -30.82 -8.25
N ARG A 63 3.37 -30.51 -9.06
CA ARG A 63 4.70 -30.06 -8.62
C ARG A 63 5.26 -29.02 -9.60
N THR A 64 6.32 -28.34 -9.20
CA THR A 64 7.14 -27.52 -10.11
C THR A 64 8.60 -27.60 -9.71
N ALA A 65 9.50 -27.47 -10.69
CA ALA A 65 10.94 -27.34 -10.45
C ALA A 65 11.34 -25.97 -9.86
N GLU A 66 10.46 -24.96 -9.99
CA GLU A 66 10.70 -23.64 -9.43
C GLU A 66 10.61 -23.66 -7.91
N ASN A 67 11.56 -23.01 -7.24
CA ASN A 67 11.51 -22.84 -5.80
C ASN A 67 10.35 -21.91 -5.44
N LEU A 68 9.45 -22.36 -4.56
CA LEU A 68 8.39 -21.50 -4.02
C LEU A 68 9.03 -20.24 -3.45
N LEU A 69 8.77 -19.09 -4.08
CA LEU A 69 9.27 -17.77 -3.67
C LEU A 69 8.84 -17.39 -2.23
N ASN A 70 7.92 -18.15 -1.65
CA ASN A 70 7.64 -18.22 -0.22
C ASN A 70 7.23 -19.65 0.12
N ASN A 71 8.20 -20.54 0.36
CA ASN A 71 7.95 -21.83 1.03
C ASN A 71 7.62 -21.62 2.52
N VAL A 72 6.62 -20.78 2.79
CA VAL A 72 6.05 -20.60 4.10
C VAL A 72 4.81 -21.47 4.08
N THR A 73 4.81 -22.51 4.90
CA THR A 73 3.59 -23.24 5.27
C THR A 73 2.69 -22.22 5.95
N LYS A 74 1.86 -21.50 5.18
CA LYS A 74 1.01 -20.43 5.69
C LYS A 74 -0.12 -21.08 6.47
N HIS A 75 0.11 -21.27 7.77
CA HIS A 75 -0.94 -21.65 8.69
C HIS A 75 -1.87 -20.45 8.87
N TYR A 76 -3.10 -20.54 8.36
CA TYR A 76 -4.15 -19.57 8.65
C TYR A 76 -4.59 -19.76 10.10
N VAL A 77 -4.62 -18.68 10.89
CA VAL A 77 -4.93 -18.78 12.33
C VAL A 77 -6.42 -18.76 12.57
N ILE A 78 -7.16 -17.95 11.79
CA ILE A 78 -8.61 -17.98 11.83
C ILE A 78 -9.06 -19.27 11.14
N LYS A 79 -9.46 -20.25 11.96
CA LYS A 79 -9.96 -21.57 11.55
C LYS A 79 -11.32 -21.53 10.86
N LYS A 80 -11.97 -20.36 10.80
CA LYS A 80 -13.23 -20.16 10.09
C LYS A 80 -12.90 -19.76 8.67
N ASP A 81 -13.33 -20.57 7.72
CA ASP A 81 -13.11 -20.32 6.30
C ASP A 81 -13.61 -18.88 5.97
N PRO A 82 -12.71 -17.93 5.66
CA PRO A 82 -13.09 -16.56 5.34
C PRO A 82 -14.02 -16.50 4.12
N SER A 83 -14.04 -17.54 3.28
CA SER A 83 -15.01 -17.67 2.18
C SER A 83 -16.45 -17.57 2.68
N THR A 84 -16.76 -18.10 3.88
CA THR A 84 -18.14 -18.17 4.39
C THR A 84 -18.75 -16.82 4.81
N LYS A 85 -17.91 -15.79 5.02
CA LYS A 85 -18.36 -14.43 5.38
C LYS A 85 -17.96 -13.36 4.37
N PHE A 86 -16.72 -13.41 3.88
CA PHE A 86 -16.23 -12.47 2.87
C PHE A 86 -16.91 -12.72 1.52
N CYS A 87 -17.24 -13.98 1.25
CA CYS A 87 -17.66 -14.49 -0.04
C CYS A 87 -19.01 -15.25 0.09
N ARG A 88 -20.07 -14.53 0.49
CA ARG A 88 -21.41 -15.12 0.65
C ARG A 88 -22.17 -15.12 -0.69
N SER A 89 -22.44 -16.33 -1.20
CA SER A 89 -23.23 -16.71 -2.40
C SER A 89 -22.60 -16.42 -3.77
N GLU A 90 -23.29 -16.81 -4.86
CA GLU A 90 -22.97 -16.73 -6.31
C GLU A 90 -22.29 -15.42 -6.79
N ALA A 91 -22.23 -14.38 -5.95
CA ALA A 91 -21.48 -13.15 -6.15
C ALA A 91 -19.95 -13.29 -6.07
N CYS A 92 -19.39 -14.41 -5.59
CA CYS A 92 -17.95 -14.65 -5.67
C CYS A 92 -17.45 -14.78 -7.13
N ASP A 93 -18.35 -15.03 -8.08
CA ASP A 93 -18.02 -15.06 -9.51
C ASP A 93 -17.90 -13.65 -10.12
N SER A 94 -18.12 -12.57 -9.38
CA SER A 94 -18.06 -11.20 -9.95
C SER A 94 -17.60 -10.12 -8.98
N PHE A 95 -16.45 -10.31 -8.32
CA PHE A 95 -15.74 -9.13 -7.79
C PHE A 95 -15.09 -8.38 -8.96
N ASP A 96 -15.44 -7.11 -9.14
CA ASP A 96 -14.76 -6.22 -10.09
C ASP A 96 -13.36 -5.88 -9.57
N MET A 97 -13.20 -5.79 -8.25
CA MET A 97 -11.96 -5.37 -7.60
C MET A 97 -11.91 -5.79 -6.12
N VAL A 98 -10.73 -6.22 -5.65
CA VAL A 98 -10.45 -6.47 -4.24
C VAL A 98 -9.25 -5.64 -3.78
N PHE A 99 -9.44 -4.81 -2.76
CA PHE A 99 -8.36 -4.16 -2.04
C PHE A 99 -7.83 -5.07 -0.94
N ILE A 100 -6.55 -5.45 -1.02
CA ILE A 100 -5.88 -6.21 0.02
C ILE A 100 -5.01 -5.25 0.83
N VAL A 101 -5.37 -5.06 2.10
CA VAL A 101 -4.73 -4.09 2.99
C VAL A 101 -3.96 -4.83 4.07
N LYS A 102 -2.63 -4.71 4.04
CA LYS A 102 -1.80 -5.17 5.16
C LYS A 102 -2.06 -4.28 6.36
N SER A 103 -2.32 -4.87 7.53
CA SER A 103 -2.56 -4.12 8.76
C SER A 103 -1.95 -4.85 9.94
N PHE A 104 -1.43 -4.09 10.91
CA PHE A 104 -1.05 -4.63 12.21
C PHE A 104 -2.31 -5.09 12.97
N VAL A 105 -2.23 -6.17 13.73
CA VAL A 105 -3.31 -6.72 14.58
C VAL A 105 -3.98 -5.65 15.45
N GLY A 106 -3.20 -4.78 16.10
CA GLY A 106 -3.70 -3.73 17.00
C GLY A 106 -4.35 -2.52 16.32
N ASN A 107 -4.31 -2.41 14.98
CA ASN A 107 -4.79 -1.24 14.24
C ASN A 107 -6.32 -1.23 14.01
N PHE A 108 -7.12 -1.57 15.03
CA PHE A 108 -8.58 -1.60 14.93
C PHE A 108 -9.17 -0.26 14.46
N GLY A 109 -8.72 0.85 15.05
CA GLY A 109 -9.20 2.20 14.69
C GLY A 109 -8.88 2.57 13.23
N GLN A 110 -7.73 2.16 12.70
CA GLN A 110 -7.37 2.42 11.31
C GLN A 110 -8.24 1.61 10.35
N ARG A 111 -8.49 0.33 10.67
CA ARG A 111 -9.42 -0.50 9.87
C ARG A 111 -10.83 0.07 9.89
N VAL A 112 -11.32 0.53 11.04
CA VAL A 112 -12.62 1.23 11.14
C VAL A 112 -12.62 2.52 10.31
N ALA A 113 -11.55 3.32 10.33
CA ALA A 113 -11.47 4.51 9.49
C ALA A 113 -11.49 4.17 7.98
N ILE A 114 -10.78 3.12 7.56
CA ILE A 114 -10.80 2.64 6.17
C ILE A 114 -12.22 2.17 5.80
N ARG A 115 -12.85 1.35 6.64
CA ARG A 115 -14.25 0.93 6.46
C ARG A 115 -15.19 2.13 6.38
N ASN A 116 -14.99 3.18 7.17
CA ASN A 116 -15.87 4.35 7.15
C ASN A 116 -15.55 5.36 6.03
N THR A 117 -14.47 5.14 5.28
CA THR A 117 -14.03 6.05 4.20
C THR A 117 -14.00 5.31 2.87
N TRP A 118 -12.82 5.12 2.29
CA TRP A 118 -12.65 4.59 0.93
C TRP A 118 -12.85 3.07 0.85
N GLY A 119 -12.76 2.36 1.98
CA GLY A 119 -12.89 0.91 2.07
C GLY A 119 -14.34 0.40 2.11
N SER A 120 -15.31 1.25 2.47
CA SER A 120 -16.75 1.01 2.23
C SER A 120 -17.12 1.63 0.90
N LYS A 121 -17.05 0.81 -0.15
CA LYS A 121 -17.57 1.22 -1.45
C LYS A 121 -19.06 0.87 -1.52
N LYS A 122 -19.84 1.81 -2.07
CA LYS A 122 -21.24 1.60 -2.43
C LYS A 122 -21.44 0.46 -3.45
N ASN A 123 -20.39 0.12 -4.20
CA ASN A 123 -20.44 -0.98 -5.16
C ASN A 123 -20.22 -2.32 -4.43
N PRO A 124 -21.22 -3.23 -4.38
CA PRO A 124 -21.09 -4.52 -3.73
C PRO A 124 -20.01 -5.43 -4.34
N ARG A 125 -19.59 -5.15 -5.59
CA ARG A 125 -18.53 -5.89 -6.31
C ARG A 125 -17.12 -5.40 -6.03
N VAL A 126 -16.96 -4.33 -5.24
CA VAL A 126 -15.64 -3.88 -4.76
C VAL A 126 -15.52 -4.19 -3.28
N LYS A 127 -14.55 -5.03 -2.93
CA LYS A 127 -14.35 -5.49 -1.54
C LYS A 127 -13.02 -5.04 -0.98
N THR A 128 -12.95 -4.91 0.33
CA THR A 128 -11.71 -4.64 1.08
C THR A 128 -11.45 -5.78 2.03
N LEU A 129 -10.26 -6.38 1.99
CA LEU A 129 -9.81 -7.47 2.84
C LEU A 129 -8.58 -7.02 3.62
N PHE A 130 -8.60 -7.19 4.95
CA PHE A 130 -7.46 -6.89 5.81
C PHE A 130 -6.63 -8.15 6.06
N VAL A 131 -5.33 -8.07 5.81
CA VAL A 131 -4.38 -9.16 6.08
C VAL A 131 -3.60 -8.82 7.34
N LEU A 132 -3.72 -9.70 8.34
CA LEU A 132 -3.12 -9.54 9.66
C LEU A 132 -2.17 -10.70 9.98
N GLY A 133 -1.18 -10.46 10.84
CA GLY A 133 -0.46 -11.50 11.54
C GLY A 133 -1.21 -12.00 12.77
N TYR A 134 -0.50 -12.70 13.64
CA TYR A 134 -1.00 -13.19 14.93
C TYR A 134 -0.26 -12.50 16.09
N LEU A 135 -1.04 -12.12 17.10
CA LEU A 135 -0.52 -11.71 18.39
C LEU A 135 -1.53 -12.04 19.47
N GLU A 136 -1.12 -12.89 20.40
CA GLU A 136 -1.99 -13.47 21.43
C GLU A 136 -2.74 -12.41 22.24
N SER A 137 -2.08 -11.30 22.59
CA SER A 137 -2.66 -10.20 23.37
C SER A 137 -3.85 -9.51 22.69
N PHE A 138 -3.99 -9.63 21.37
CA PHE A 138 -5.08 -9.01 20.60
C PHE A 138 -6.07 -10.02 20.02
N GLN A 139 -5.86 -11.33 20.19
CA GLN A 139 -6.62 -12.33 19.46
C GLN A 139 -8.12 -12.28 19.77
N SER A 140 -8.51 -12.09 21.04
CA SER A 140 -9.93 -11.98 21.42
C SER A 140 -10.64 -10.80 20.74
N PHE A 141 -9.95 -9.67 20.56
CA PHE A 141 -10.48 -8.51 19.86
C PHE A 141 -10.53 -8.72 18.34
N VAL A 142 -9.53 -9.39 17.77
CA VAL A 142 -9.51 -9.77 16.35
C VAL A 142 -10.64 -10.76 16.04
N ASP A 143 -10.89 -11.74 16.91
CA ASP A 143 -11.98 -12.69 16.76
C ASP A 143 -13.34 -11.97 16.79
N PHE A 144 -13.53 -11.02 17.72
CA PHE A 144 -14.73 -10.18 17.76
C PHE A 144 -14.89 -9.35 16.49
N GLU A 145 -13.82 -8.71 16.01
CA GLU A 145 -13.84 -7.93 14.78
C GLU A 145 -14.16 -8.79 13.54
N TYR A 146 -13.56 -9.98 13.45
CA TYR A 146 -13.87 -10.94 12.39
C TYR A 146 -15.33 -11.39 12.44
N GLU A 147 -15.88 -11.60 13.64
CA GLU A 147 -17.29 -11.95 13.79
C GLU A 147 -18.22 -10.84 13.29
N GLN A 148 -17.87 -9.59 13.58
CA GLN A 148 -18.62 -8.39 13.19
C GLN A 148 -18.56 -8.10 11.69
N TYR A 149 -17.36 -8.09 11.10
CA TYR A 149 -17.15 -7.58 9.74
C TYR A 149 -16.85 -8.66 8.69
N GLY A 150 -16.24 -9.78 9.08
CA GLY A 150 -15.93 -10.89 8.17
C GLY A 150 -14.92 -10.57 7.05
N ASP A 151 -14.15 -9.48 7.19
CA ASP A 151 -13.23 -8.96 6.18
C ASP A 151 -11.74 -9.09 6.60
N ILE A 152 -11.43 -10.05 7.46
CA ILE A 152 -10.07 -10.30 7.98
C ILE A 152 -9.56 -11.66 7.51
N LEU A 153 -8.36 -11.65 6.95
CA LEU A 153 -7.53 -12.82 6.68
C LEU A 153 -6.33 -12.81 7.63
N GLN A 154 -6.28 -13.74 8.58
CA GLN A 154 -5.20 -13.82 9.57
C GLN A 154 -4.24 -14.97 9.27
N LEU A 155 -2.96 -14.64 9.20
CA LEU A 155 -1.86 -15.58 8.95
C LEU A 155 -1.07 -15.84 10.24
N GLY A 156 -0.50 -17.04 10.35
CA GLY A 156 0.23 -17.54 11.52
C GLY A 156 1.67 -17.06 11.65
N PHE A 157 1.94 -15.82 11.25
CA PHE A 157 3.22 -15.17 11.54
C PHE A 157 3.03 -14.17 12.68
N LYS A 158 4.05 -13.99 13.52
CA LYS A 158 4.02 -13.01 14.60
C LYS A 158 4.07 -11.60 14.01
N ASP A 159 3.09 -10.77 14.32
CA ASP A 159 3.06 -9.37 13.92
C ASP A 159 4.05 -8.59 14.82
N THR A 160 5.11 -8.03 14.25
CA THR A 160 6.21 -7.34 14.95
C THR A 160 6.35 -5.90 14.51
#